data_AF-A0A813KBP1-F1
#
_entry.id   AF-A0A813KBP1-F1
#
_cell.length_a   1.000
_cell.length_b   1.000
_cell.length_c   1.000
_cell.angle_alpha   90.00
_cell.angle_beta   90.00
_cell.angle_gamma   90.00
#
_symmetry.space_group_name_H-M   'P 1'
#
loop_
_entity.id
_entity.type
_entity.pdbx_description
1 polymer ?
#
loop_
_entity_poly.entity_id
_entity_poly.type
_entity_poly.pdbx_seq_one_letter_code
_entity_poly.pdbx_strand_id
1 'polypeptide(L)'
;LATQVVEHKKRQFSLPIIIKNNFLLLGHTQRLHHLMTPDLRSDCDELLKYSVKITQAMIEIACMREWFFTAQAMIEFRRSLVQGLDLKASQLLQIPHFTEESLKHTSRGKNSISTLTDFISKDPEQRKGLGDMDPNQLADIEAFCSHVSNVEFKAITEVEDETEICVGDVATVVCTLTRKNLQEGEAMGPVHAPLYPEPKFEEWWIFLVEGSPTNTRIIAF
;
A
#
# COMPACT_ATOMS: atom_id res chain seq x y z
N LEU A 1 -30.06 -10.94 -0.74
CA LEU A 1 -29.58 -9.79 0.07
C LEU A 1 -29.33 -8.56 -0.82
N ALA A 2 -30.34 -8.09 -1.55
CA ALA A 2 -30.20 -7.01 -2.55
C ALA A 2 -31.13 -5.82 -2.27
N THR A 3 -31.24 -5.39 -1.02
CA THR A 3 -31.66 -4.00 -0.74
C THR A 3 -30.42 -3.14 -0.92
N GLN A 4 -30.12 -2.80 -2.18
CA GLN A 4 -29.13 -1.79 -2.50
C GLN A 4 -29.54 -0.48 -1.80
N VAL A 5 -28.59 0.19 -1.16
CA VAL A 5 -28.80 1.55 -0.66
C VAL A 5 -28.91 2.44 -1.89
N VAL A 6 -30.14 2.75 -2.30
CA VAL A 6 -30.37 3.65 -3.44
C VAL A 6 -29.99 5.05 -2.99
N GLU A 7 -28.85 5.56 -3.47
CA GLU A 7 -28.45 6.93 -3.22
C GLU A 7 -29.24 7.88 -4.12
N HIS A 8 -30.38 8.36 -3.61
CA HIS A 8 -31.35 9.15 -4.38
C HIS A 8 -30.84 10.51 -4.86
N LYS A 9 -29.69 11.00 -4.37
CA LYS A 9 -29.06 12.26 -4.78
C LYS A 9 -27.56 12.24 -4.49
N LYS A 10 -26.73 12.71 -5.44
CA LYS A 10 -25.29 12.89 -5.23
C LYS A 10 -25.07 13.74 -3.97
N ARG A 11 -24.40 13.19 -2.95
CA ARG A 11 -24.10 13.94 -1.72
C ARG A 11 -23.22 15.14 -2.05
N GLN A 12 -23.62 16.31 -1.57
CA GLN A 12 -22.78 17.50 -1.59
C GLN A 12 -22.17 17.67 -0.21
N PHE A 13 -20.84 17.62 -0.15
CA PHE A 13 -20.09 17.81 1.08
C PHE A 13 -19.62 19.27 1.18
N SER A 14 -20.54 20.18 1.47
CA SER A 14 -20.28 21.63 1.52
C SER A 14 -19.92 22.16 2.92
N LEU A 15 -19.97 21.31 3.95
CA LEU A 15 -19.62 21.73 5.31
C LEU A 15 -18.14 22.14 5.36
N PRO A 16 -17.79 23.32 5.91
CA PRO A 16 -16.42 23.82 5.93
C PRO A 16 -15.42 22.83 6.53
N ILE A 17 -15.80 22.09 7.58
CA ILE A 17 -14.96 21.08 8.20
C ILE A 17 -14.63 19.92 7.25
N ILE A 18 -15.59 19.46 6.43
CA ILE A 18 -15.37 18.38 5.47
C ILE A 18 -14.45 18.87 4.35
N ILE A 19 -14.68 20.10 3.87
CA ILE A 19 -13.83 20.72 2.85
C ILE A 19 -12.40 20.88 3.35
N LYS A 20 -12.21 21.41 4.57
CA LYS A 20 -10.90 21.54 5.22
C LYS A 20 -10.19 20.19 5.28
N ASN A 21 -10.85 19.18 5.84
CA ASN A 21 -10.25 17.85 6.02
C ASN A 21 -9.89 17.19 4.68
N ASN A 22 -10.72 17.38 3.65
CA ASN A 22 -10.41 16.92 2.30
C ASN A 22 -9.12 17.57 1.78
N PHE A 23 -8.99 18.90 1.87
CA PHE A 23 -7.78 19.60 1.44
C PHE A 23 -6.54 19.20 2.25
N LEU A 24 -6.67 18.94 3.55
CA LEU A 24 -5.56 18.45 4.37
C LEU A 24 -5.08 17.07 3.90
N LEU A 25 -6.00 16.14 3.63
CA LEU A 25 -5.65 14.81 3.11
C LEU A 25 -5.02 14.89 1.71
N LEU A 26 -5.56 15.72 0.81
CA LEU A 26 -4.97 15.95 -0.51
C LEU A 26 -3.59 16.61 -0.41
N GLY A 27 -3.43 17.57 0.49
CA GLY A 27 -2.13 18.20 0.76
C GLY A 27 -1.12 17.18 1.29
N HIS A 28 -1.55 16.27 2.16
CA HIS A 28 -0.72 15.18 2.67
C HIS A 28 -0.25 14.23 1.56
N THR A 29 -1.16 13.74 0.71
CA THR A 29 -0.81 12.82 -0.39
C THR A 29 0.05 13.47 -1.48
N GLN A 30 0.03 14.81 -1.58
CA GLN A 30 0.93 15.59 -2.43
C GLN A 30 2.18 16.10 -1.70
N ARG A 31 2.39 15.71 -0.43
CA ARG A 31 3.53 16.13 0.42
C ARG A 31 3.68 17.64 0.61
N LEU A 32 2.57 18.38 0.54
CA LEU A 32 2.52 19.84 0.69
C LEU A 32 2.48 20.31 2.16
N HIS A 33 3.04 19.53 3.09
CA HIS A 33 3.06 19.86 4.53
C HIS A 33 3.72 21.20 4.84
N HIS A 34 4.66 21.66 4.00
CA HIS A 34 5.32 22.95 4.13
C HIS A 34 4.38 24.16 3.89
N LEU A 35 3.22 23.94 3.27
CA LEU A 35 2.18 24.96 3.08
C LEU A 35 1.16 24.98 4.24
N MET A 36 1.25 24.04 5.17
CA MET A 36 0.34 23.94 6.31
C MET A 36 0.88 24.78 7.48
N THR A 37 0.01 25.60 8.09
CA THR A 37 0.33 26.22 9.38
C THR A 37 0.44 25.14 10.47
N PRO A 38 1.06 25.44 11.63
CA PRO A 38 1.16 24.48 12.73
C PRO A 38 -0.20 23.87 13.14
N ASP A 39 -1.25 24.68 13.20
CA ASP A 39 -2.60 24.21 13.54
C ASP A 39 -3.15 23.26 12.47
N LEU A 40 -2.99 23.60 11.19
CA LEU A 40 -3.42 22.73 10.08
C LEU A 40 -2.62 21.44 10.01
N ARG A 41 -1.34 21.47 10.40
CA ARG A 41 -0.51 20.27 10.49
C ARG A 41 -1.00 19.37 11.62
N SER A 42 -1.32 19.93 12.80
CA SER A 42 -1.90 19.20 13.91
C SER A 42 -3.24 18.55 13.52
N ASP A 43 -4.11 19.29 12.84
CA ASP A 43 -5.37 18.75 12.31
C ASP A 43 -5.14 17.60 11.32
N CYS A 44 -4.16 17.74 10.42
CA CYS A 44 -3.81 16.72 9.44
C CYS A 44 -3.32 15.43 10.12
N ASP A 45 -2.42 15.57 11.09
CA ASP A 45 -1.89 14.43 11.85
C ASP A 45 -3.01 13.72 12.63
N GLU A 46 -3.96 14.46 13.21
CA GLU A 46 -5.14 13.86 13.85
C GLU A 46 -6.01 13.07 12.85
N LEU A 47 -6.28 13.62 11.66
CA LEU A 47 -7.03 12.93 10.62
C LEU A 47 -6.34 11.63 10.19
N LEU A 48 -5.02 11.67 10.03
CA LEU A 48 -4.25 10.50 9.62
C LEU A 48 -4.34 9.38 10.67
N LYS A 49 -4.26 9.69 11.97
CA LYS A 49 -4.42 8.70 13.05
C LYS A 49 -5.75 7.96 12.97
N TYR A 50 -6.85 8.69 12.79
CA TYR A 50 -8.18 8.08 12.68
C TYR A 50 -8.42 7.36 11.34
N SER A 51 -7.69 7.73 10.28
CA SER A 51 -7.88 7.17 8.95
C SER A 51 -7.66 5.65 8.89
N VAL A 52 -6.82 5.07 9.75
CA VAL A 52 -6.57 3.62 9.78
C VAL A 52 -7.85 2.86 10.12
N LYS A 53 -8.55 3.28 11.17
CA LYS A 53 -9.79 2.62 11.63
C LYS A 53 -10.90 2.78 10.58
N ILE A 54 -11.00 3.95 9.96
CA ILE A 54 -12.00 4.22 8.93
C ILE A 54 -11.73 3.37 7.69
N THR A 55 -10.51 3.39 7.17
CA THR A 55 -10.13 2.55 6.02
C THR A 55 -10.27 1.06 6.33
N GLN A 56 -10.14 0.63 7.58
CA GLN A 56 -10.32 -0.77 7.98
C GLN A 56 -11.76 -1.20 7.76
N ALA A 57 -12.69 -0.42 8.32
CA ALA A 57 -14.10 -0.65 8.14
C ALA A 57 -14.50 -0.59 6.66
N MET A 58 -13.92 0.32 5.87
CA MET A 58 -14.17 0.40 4.42
C MET A 58 -13.74 -0.87 3.68
N ILE A 59 -12.55 -1.41 3.99
CA ILE A 59 -12.04 -2.64 3.39
C ILE A 59 -12.92 -3.81 3.82
N GLU A 60 -13.17 -3.99 5.12
CA GLU A 60 -14.01 -5.08 5.66
C GLU A 60 -15.42 -5.08 5.07
N ILE A 61 -16.05 -3.90 4.92
CA ILE A 61 -17.36 -3.78 4.29
C ILE A 61 -17.28 -4.19 2.81
N ALA A 62 -16.25 -3.78 2.08
CA ALA A 62 -16.08 -4.20 0.69
C ALA A 62 -15.88 -5.72 0.58
N CYS A 63 -15.10 -6.31 1.49
CA CYS A 63 -14.88 -7.75 1.56
C CYS A 63 -16.16 -8.53 1.87
N MET A 64 -16.93 -8.13 2.88
CA MET A 64 -18.23 -8.72 3.21
C MET A 64 -19.27 -8.59 2.08
N ARG A 65 -19.09 -7.63 1.18
CA ARG A 65 -19.94 -7.43 0.00
C ARG A 65 -19.40 -8.13 -1.24
N GLU A 66 -18.29 -8.86 -1.10
CA GLU A 66 -17.57 -9.53 -2.18
C GLU A 66 -17.05 -8.58 -3.28
N TRP A 67 -16.89 -7.29 -2.98
CA TRP A 67 -16.49 -6.24 -3.92
C TRP A 67 -14.97 -6.15 -4.04
N PHE A 68 -14.37 -7.07 -4.80
CA PHE A 68 -12.91 -7.17 -4.95
C PHE A 68 -12.23 -5.84 -5.33
N PHE A 69 -12.66 -5.21 -6.42
CA PHE A 69 -12.04 -3.97 -6.89
C PHE A 69 -12.22 -2.80 -5.91
N THR A 70 -13.33 -2.79 -5.16
CA THR A 70 -13.54 -1.78 -4.12
C THR A 70 -12.59 -2.02 -2.94
N ALA A 71 -12.44 -3.27 -2.48
CA ALA A 71 -11.50 -3.61 -1.42
C ALA A 71 -10.06 -3.23 -1.81
N GLN A 72 -9.64 -3.58 -3.04
CA GLN A 72 -8.32 -3.22 -3.57
C GLN A 72 -8.12 -1.69 -3.60
N ALA A 73 -9.12 -0.93 -4.09
CA ALA A 73 -9.03 0.52 -4.11
C ALA A 73 -8.91 1.13 -2.70
N MET A 74 -9.58 0.56 -1.70
CA MET A 74 -9.48 1.01 -0.31
C MET A 74 -8.13 0.68 0.32
N ILE A 75 -7.54 -0.47 -0.02
CA ILE A 75 -6.17 -0.84 0.38
C ILE A 75 -5.17 0.13 -0.24
N GLU A 76 -5.27 0.44 -1.53
CA GLU A 76 -4.39 1.42 -2.18
C GLU A 76 -4.58 2.83 -1.59
N PHE A 77 -5.81 3.21 -1.28
CA PHE A 77 -6.07 4.48 -0.59
C PHE A 77 -5.42 4.52 0.80
N ARG A 78 -5.50 3.44 1.57
CA ARG A 78 -4.78 3.33 2.85
C ARG A 78 -3.26 3.46 2.65
N ARG A 79 -2.69 2.77 1.65
CA ARG A 79 -1.26 2.88 1.32
C ARG A 79 -0.87 4.31 0.97
N SER A 80 -1.70 5.01 0.19
CA SER A 80 -1.55 6.42 -0.16
C SER A 80 -1.49 7.32 1.07
N LEU A 81 -2.37 7.10 2.05
CA LEU A 81 -2.38 7.84 3.33
C LEU A 81 -1.19 7.50 4.23
N VAL A 82 -0.75 6.24 4.28
CA VAL A 82 0.41 5.85 5.11
C VAL A 82 1.71 6.40 4.53
N GLN A 83 1.88 6.35 3.21
CA GLN A 83 3.13 6.75 2.54
C GLN A 83 3.17 8.23 2.16
N GLY A 84 2.07 8.96 2.33
CA GLY A 84 1.95 10.35 1.90
C GLY A 84 2.23 10.51 0.41
N LEU A 85 1.58 9.67 -0.41
CA LEU A 85 1.75 9.64 -1.87
C LEU A 85 0.39 9.48 -2.54
N ASP A 86 0.13 10.28 -3.58
CA ASP A 86 -1.06 10.09 -4.41
C ASP A 86 -1.04 8.72 -5.12
N LEU A 87 -2.21 8.19 -5.45
CA LEU A 87 -2.39 6.87 -6.08
C LEU A 87 -1.67 6.75 -7.44
N LYS A 88 -1.42 7.88 -8.11
CA LYS A 88 -0.72 7.94 -9.39
C LYS A 88 0.78 8.27 -9.25
N ALA A 89 1.24 8.58 -8.05
CA ALA A 89 2.63 8.93 -7.81
C ALA A 89 3.53 7.70 -7.96
N SER A 90 4.81 7.92 -8.29
CA SER A 90 5.76 6.83 -8.35
C SER A 90 6.01 6.25 -6.97
N GLN A 91 5.91 4.92 -6.85
CA GLN A 91 6.27 4.20 -5.63
C GLN A 91 7.73 4.44 -5.20
N LEU A 92 8.60 4.83 -6.13
CA LEU A 92 10.01 5.11 -5.88
C LEU A 92 10.20 6.35 -4.99
N LEU A 93 9.20 7.22 -4.86
CA LEU A 93 9.24 8.35 -3.91
C LEU A 93 9.13 7.91 -2.44
N GLN A 94 8.95 6.62 -2.16
CA GLN A 94 9.10 6.05 -0.83
C GLN A 94 10.58 5.89 -0.44
N ILE A 95 11.49 5.84 -1.41
CA ILE A 95 12.93 5.74 -1.15
C ILE A 95 13.40 7.06 -0.52
N PRO A 96 14.19 7.03 0.57
CA PRO A 96 14.76 8.23 1.16
C PRO A 96 15.49 9.10 0.12
N HIS A 97 15.38 10.41 0.26
CA HIS A 97 16.06 11.41 -0.59
C HIS A 97 15.64 11.43 -2.08
N PHE A 98 14.74 10.54 -2.52
CA PHE A 98 14.26 10.58 -3.90
C PHE A 98 13.39 11.80 -4.16
N THR A 99 13.69 12.48 -5.26
CA THR A 99 12.92 13.62 -5.77
C THR A 99 12.36 13.32 -7.16
N GLU A 100 11.48 14.20 -7.64
CA GLU A 100 11.00 14.17 -9.03
C GLU A 100 12.14 14.22 -10.07
N GLU A 101 13.30 14.78 -9.71
CA GLU A 101 14.48 14.75 -10.56
C GLU A 101 15.10 13.35 -10.61
N SER A 102 15.28 12.71 -9.45
CA SER A 102 15.76 11.32 -9.34
C SER A 102 14.92 10.35 -10.18
N LEU A 103 13.59 10.53 -10.22
CA LEU A 103 12.67 9.71 -11.03
C LEU A 103 12.90 9.82 -12.55
N LYS A 104 13.36 10.97 -13.03
CA LYS A 104 13.71 11.12 -14.46
C LYS A 104 14.90 10.25 -14.82
N HIS A 105 15.82 10.02 -13.88
CA HIS A 105 16.97 9.15 -14.12
C HIS A 105 16.62 7.67 -14.05
N THR A 106 15.65 7.27 -13.20
CA THR A 106 15.23 5.86 -13.10
C THR A 106 14.49 5.35 -14.34
N SER A 107 13.71 6.23 -14.99
CA SER A 107 12.89 5.89 -16.16
C SER A 107 13.66 5.92 -17.50
N ARG A 108 14.86 6.50 -17.56
CA ARG A 108 15.63 6.69 -18.81
C ARG A 108 16.49 5.49 -19.18
N GLY A 109 16.54 5.16 -20.47
CA GLY A 109 17.51 4.23 -21.08
C GLY A 109 17.23 2.75 -20.86
N LYS A 110 18.18 1.88 -21.24
CA LYS A 110 18.13 0.43 -20.95
C LYS A 110 18.18 0.21 -19.44
N ASN A 111 17.44 -0.77 -18.91
CA ASN A 111 17.25 -1.01 -17.46
C ASN A 111 16.48 0.12 -16.75
N SER A 112 15.32 0.52 -17.26
CA SER A 112 14.42 1.40 -16.52
C SER A 112 13.92 0.73 -15.25
N ILE A 113 13.70 1.53 -14.21
CA ILE A 113 13.16 1.08 -12.92
C ILE A 113 11.85 1.82 -12.70
N SER A 114 10.74 1.08 -12.60
CA SER A 114 9.40 1.66 -12.42
C SER A 114 8.75 1.29 -11.10
N THR A 115 9.15 0.17 -10.48
CA THR A 115 8.58 -0.30 -9.21
C THR A 115 9.64 -0.39 -8.13
N LEU A 116 9.19 -0.38 -6.87
CA LEU A 116 10.07 -0.56 -5.72
C LEU A 116 10.74 -1.94 -5.72
N THR A 117 10.01 -2.98 -6.13
CA THR A 117 10.54 -4.34 -6.30
C THR A 117 11.64 -4.40 -7.36
N ASP A 118 11.48 -3.71 -8.48
CA ASP A 118 12.52 -3.62 -9.53
C ASP A 118 13.78 -2.90 -9.02
N PHE A 119 13.62 -1.91 -8.14
CA PHE A 119 14.74 -1.19 -7.55
C PHE A 119 15.53 -2.07 -6.58
N ILE A 120 14.82 -2.78 -5.69
CA ILE A 120 15.42 -3.63 -4.64
C ILE A 120 16.10 -4.87 -5.24
N SER A 121 15.51 -5.46 -6.29
CA SER A 121 16.05 -6.66 -6.95
C SER A 121 17.32 -6.40 -7.79
N LYS A 122 17.65 -5.14 -8.06
CA LYS A 122 18.87 -4.77 -8.77
C LYS A 122 20.05 -4.62 -7.83
N ASP A 123 21.22 -5.04 -8.32
CA ASP A 123 22.50 -4.78 -7.67
C ASP A 123 22.69 -3.27 -7.46
N PRO A 124 23.34 -2.85 -6.35
CA PRO A 124 23.56 -1.42 -6.06
C PRO A 124 24.15 -0.61 -7.21
N GLU A 125 25.07 -1.21 -7.98
CA GLU A 125 25.73 -0.59 -9.14
C GLU A 125 24.79 -0.34 -10.33
N GLN A 126 23.70 -1.11 -10.42
CA GLN A 126 22.69 -1.00 -11.48
C GLN A 126 21.51 -0.09 -11.11
N ARG A 127 21.44 0.35 -9.85
CA ARG A 127 20.40 1.26 -9.37
C ARG A 127 20.63 2.65 -9.95
N LYS A 128 19.56 3.26 -10.45
CA LYS A 128 19.56 4.59 -11.07
C LYS A 128 19.01 5.63 -10.11
N GLY A 129 19.30 6.91 -10.38
CA GLY A 129 18.82 8.03 -9.57
C GLY A 129 19.64 8.31 -8.32
N LEU A 130 20.82 7.69 -8.19
CA LEU A 130 21.72 7.80 -7.03
C LEU A 130 22.95 8.69 -7.28
N GLY A 131 23.12 9.25 -8.48
CA GLY A 131 24.38 9.88 -8.90
C GLY A 131 24.81 11.10 -8.10
N ASP A 132 23.86 11.86 -7.56
CA ASP A 132 24.10 13.10 -6.82
C ASP A 132 24.04 12.90 -5.29
N MET A 133 24.03 11.66 -4.82
CA MET A 133 23.82 11.35 -3.40
C MET A 133 25.12 11.25 -2.63
N ASP A 134 25.13 11.82 -1.42
CA ASP A 134 26.25 11.70 -0.50
C ASP A 134 26.30 10.32 0.19
N PRO A 135 27.42 9.95 0.83
CA PRO A 135 27.56 8.65 1.49
C PRO A 135 26.52 8.35 2.58
N ASN A 136 26.02 9.37 3.28
CA ASN A 136 24.98 9.18 4.30
C ASN A 136 23.62 8.92 3.63
N GLN A 137 23.31 9.64 2.56
CA GLN A 137 22.08 9.40 1.78
C GLN A 137 22.06 7.99 1.17
N LEU A 138 23.20 7.53 0.66
CA LEU A 138 23.34 6.16 0.15
C LEU A 138 23.15 5.12 1.27
N ALA A 139 23.66 5.39 2.47
CA ALA A 139 23.46 4.52 3.63
C ALA A 139 21.98 4.45 4.06
N ASP A 140 21.27 5.58 4.07
CA ASP A 140 19.83 5.63 4.36
C ASP A 140 19.01 4.80 3.36
N ILE A 141 19.38 4.86 2.08
CA ILE A 141 18.73 4.10 1.01
C ILE A 141 19.00 2.61 1.16
N GLU A 142 20.23 2.22 1.49
CA GLU A 142 20.57 0.81 1.71
C GLU A 142 19.85 0.25 2.94
N ALA A 143 19.74 1.02 4.02
CA ALA A 143 18.93 0.67 5.18
C ALA A 143 17.45 0.51 4.80
N PHE A 144 16.91 1.41 3.98
CA PHE A 144 15.54 1.30 3.47
C PHE A 144 15.35 0.04 2.62
N CYS A 145 16.25 -0.24 1.67
CA CYS A 145 16.19 -1.42 0.81
C CYS A 145 16.28 -2.73 1.61
N SER A 146 17.09 -2.75 2.67
CA SER A 146 17.19 -3.89 3.58
C SER A 146 15.93 -4.09 4.42
N HIS A 147 15.22 -3.00 4.72
CA HIS A 147 14.02 -3.00 5.58
C HIS A 147 12.71 -3.30 4.84
N VAL A 148 12.54 -2.77 3.61
CA VAL A 148 11.31 -2.97 2.81
C VAL A 148 11.01 -4.45 2.61
N SER A 149 9.73 -4.82 2.67
CA SER A 149 9.31 -6.21 2.54
C SER A 149 9.76 -6.87 1.23
N ASN A 150 10.53 -7.94 1.36
CA ASN A 150 10.84 -8.87 0.27
C ASN A 150 10.19 -10.21 0.61
N VAL A 151 9.01 -10.45 0.04
CA VAL A 151 8.19 -11.62 0.35
C VAL A 151 8.05 -12.56 -0.84
N GLU A 152 7.99 -13.84 -0.55
CA GLU A 152 7.58 -14.89 -1.46
C GLU A 152 6.27 -15.47 -0.97
N PHE A 153 5.29 -15.55 -1.88
CA PHE A 153 3.97 -16.08 -1.58
C PHE A 153 3.76 -17.39 -2.34
N LYS A 154 3.37 -18.45 -1.63
CA LYS A 154 2.99 -19.74 -2.19
C LYS A 154 1.58 -20.06 -1.73
N ALA A 155 0.75 -20.54 -2.65
CA ALA A 155 -0.56 -21.07 -2.35
C ALA A 155 -0.65 -22.48 -2.92
N ILE A 156 -1.09 -23.42 -2.09
CA ILE A 156 -1.40 -24.79 -2.51
C ILE A 156 -2.86 -25.08 -2.16
N THR A 157 -3.52 -25.83 -3.03
CA THR A 157 -4.89 -26.29 -2.79
C THR A 157 -4.83 -27.78 -2.50
N GLU A 158 -5.43 -28.20 -1.40
CA GLU A 158 -5.46 -29.59 -0.95
C GLU A 158 -6.86 -29.98 -0.46
N VAL A 159 -7.16 -31.27 -0.50
CA VAL A 159 -8.36 -31.86 0.09
C VAL A 159 -7.86 -32.80 1.17
N GLU A 160 -8.51 -32.76 2.35
CA GLU A 160 -8.12 -33.62 3.47
C GLU A 160 -8.26 -35.10 3.06
N ASP A 161 -7.22 -35.89 3.35
CA ASP A 161 -7.14 -37.33 3.06
C ASP A 161 -7.25 -37.76 1.57
N GLU A 162 -7.20 -36.83 0.62
CA GLU A 162 -7.32 -37.13 -0.81
C GLU A 162 -6.15 -36.57 -1.63
N THR A 163 -5.70 -37.34 -2.62
CA THR A 163 -4.60 -36.95 -3.52
C THR A 163 -5.07 -36.19 -4.75
N GLU A 164 -6.34 -36.30 -5.10
CA GLU A 164 -6.95 -35.67 -6.27
C GLU A 164 -8.11 -34.79 -5.83
N ILE A 165 -8.35 -33.68 -6.54
CA ILE A 165 -9.47 -32.78 -6.25
C ILE A 165 -10.62 -33.12 -7.19
N CYS A 166 -11.74 -33.55 -6.63
CA CYS A 166 -12.96 -33.91 -7.33
C CYS A 166 -14.06 -32.84 -7.19
N VAL A 167 -15.06 -32.92 -8.08
CA VAL A 167 -16.21 -32.02 -8.04
C VAL A 167 -17.08 -32.36 -6.84
N GLY A 168 -17.25 -31.39 -5.94
CA GLY A 168 -18.04 -31.54 -4.71
C GLY A 168 -17.20 -31.52 -3.43
N ASP A 169 -15.87 -31.61 -3.56
CA ASP A 169 -14.97 -31.63 -2.42
C ASP A 169 -14.86 -30.27 -1.75
N VAL A 170 -14.56 -30.30 -0.45
CA VAL A 170 -14.20 -29.11 0.31
C VAL A 170 -12.68 -28.93 0.21
N ALA A 171 -12.26 -28.07 -0.71
CA ALA A 171 -10.84 -27.76 -0.88
C ALA A 171 -10.37 -26.71 0.15
N THR A 172 -9.20 -26.95 0.73
CA THR A 172 -8.48 -26.00 1.59
C THR A 172 -7.37 -25.34 0.79
N VAL A 173 -7.25 -24.01 0.88
CA VAL A 173 -6.14 -23.26 0.28
C VAL A 173 -5.16 -22.88 1.39
N VAL A 174 -3.97 -23.49 1.36
CA VAL A 174 -2.89 -23.19 2.30
C VAL A 174 -1.97 -22.14 1.69
N CYS A 175 -1.95 -20.98 2.33
CA CYS A 175 -1.13 -19.83 1.93
C CYS A 175 0.12 -19.73 2.83
N THR A 176 1.31 -19.75 2.22
CA THR A 176 2.60 -19.52 2.89
C THR A 176 3.21 -18.22 2.39
N LEU A 177 3.38 -17.24 3.28
CA LEU A 177 4.08 -16.00 3.00
C LEU A 177 5.43 -16.00 3.72
N THR A 178 6.53 -16.10 2.95
CA THR A 178 7.89 -16.16 3.48
C THR A 178 8.58 -14.82 3.25
N ARG A 179 9.04 -14.17 4.32
CA ARG A 179 9.89 -12.97 4.21
C ARG A 179 11.36 -13.36 4.07
N LYS A 180 12.00 -12.87 3.02
CA LYS A 180 13.37 -13.24 2.61
C LYS A 180 14.45 -12.41 3.27
N ASN A 181 14.11 -11.21 3.73
CA ASN A 181 15.04 -10.23 4.29
C ASN A 181 14.92 -10.07 5.81
N LEU A 182 14.50 -11.11 6.52
CA LEU A 182 14.57 -11.20 7.99
C LEU A 182 15.21 -12.54 8.38
N GLN A 183 16.00 -12.52 9.44
CA GLN A 183 16.53 -13.73 10.05
C GLN A 183 15.49 -14.40 10.96
N GLU A 184 15.69 -15.69 11.25
CA GLU A 184 14.84 -16.42 12.18
C GLU A 184 14.91 -15.77 13.57
N GLY A 185 13.75 -15.40 14.13
CA GLY A 185 13.64 -14.71 15.42
C GLY A 185 13.87 -13.20 15.39
N GLU A 186 14.16 -12.61 14.23
CA GLU A 186 14.29 -11.16 14.08
C GLU A 186 12.91 -10.49 14.09
N ALA A 187 12.76 -9.46 14.94
CA ALA A 187 11.52 -8.69 15.01
C ALA A 187 11.43 -7.69 13.85
N MET A 188 10.26 -7.65 13.21
CA MET A 188 9.96 -6.63 12.22
C MET A 188 9.83 -5.26 12.89
N GLY A 189 10.62 -4.29 12.44
CA GLY A 189 10.46 -2.88 12.81
C GLY A 189 9.25 -2.22 12.12
N PRO A 190 8.87 -1.00 12.51
CA PRO A 190 7.81 -0.25 11.85
C PRO A 190 8.17 0.06 10.40
N VAL A 191 7.19 0.15 9.51
CA VAL A 191 7.38 0.52 8.10
C VAL A 191 7.99 1.91 7.98
N HIS A 192 8.78 2.12 6.93
CA HIS A 192 9.29 3.45 6.60
C HIS A 192 8.13 4.33 6.08
N ALA A 193 7.64 5.22 6.93
CA ALA A 193 6.55 6.16 6.65
C ALA A 193 6.79 7.50 7.39
N PRO A 194 7.83 8.27 7.02
CA PRO A 194 8.30 9.43 7.79
C PRO A 194 7.31 10.60 7.86
N LEU A 195 6.33 10.63 6.96
CA LEU A 195 5.27 11.66 6.93
C LEU A 195 4.01 11.26 7.70
N TYR A 196 3.96 10.04 8.21
CA TYR A 196 2.84 9.53 8.97
C TYR A 196 3.09 9.75 10.48
N PRO A 197 2.09 10.20 11.26
CA PRO A 197 2.31 10.69 12.63
C PRO A 197 2.59 9.61 13.67
N GLU A 198 2.36 8.33 13.35
CA GLU A 198 2.53 7.21 14.26
C GLU A 198 3.29 6.05 13.61
N PRO A 199 4.02 5.22 14.37
CA PRO A 199 4.60 4.00 13.83
C PRO A 199 3.52 3.10 13.21
N LYS A 200 3.76 2.67 11.97
CA LYS A 200 2.90 1.70 11.28
C LYS A 200 3.65 0.39 11.11
N PHE A 201 2.93 -0.71 11.16
CA PHE A 201 3.47 -2.05 10.90
C PHE A 201 2.84 -2.59 9.62
N GLU A 202 3.52 -3.55 9.00
CA GLU A 202 3.01 -4.18 7.80
C GLU A 202 1.71 -4.93 8.08
N GLU A 203 0.81 -4.88 7.11
CA GLU A 203 -0.49 -5.53 7.13
C GLU A 203 -0.72 -6.12 5.74
N TRP A 204 -1.04 -7.40 5.69
CA TRP A 204 -1.20 -8.16 4.45
C TRP A 204 -2.65 -8.62 4.32
N TRP A 205 -3.25 -8.36 3.17
CA TRP A 205 -4.56 -8.88 2.79
C TRP A 205 -4.36 -9.94 1.71
N ILE A 206 -4.87 -11.14 1.94
CA ILE A 206 -4.74 -12.27 1.01
C ILE A 206 -6.14 -12.63 0.53
N PHE A 207 -6.43 -12.36 -0.74
CA PHE A 207 -7.76 -12.62 -1.31
C PHE A 207 -7.76 -13.92 -2.11
N LEU A 208 -8.72 -14.79 -1.81
CA LEU A 208 -9.18 -15.83 -2.72
C LEU A 208 -10.35 -15.27 -3.52
N VAL A 209 -10.22 -15.26 -4.85
CA VAL A 209 -11.19 -14.62 -5.74
C VAL A 209 -11.64 -15.54 -6.86
N GLU A 210 -12.83 -15.30 -7.38
CA GLU A 210 -13.36 -15.97 -8.56
C GLU A 210 -13.93 -14.95 -9.53
N GLY A 211 -13.85 -15.25 -10.82
CA GLY A 211 -14.55 -14.53 -11.88
C GLY A 211 -13.64 -14.12 -13.02
N SER A 212 -14.07 -13.11 -13.76
CA SER A 212 -13.33 -12.56 -14.89
C SER A 212 -12.57 -11.29 -14.49
N PRO A 213 -11.62 -10.80 -15.31
CA PRO A 213 -10.88 -9.57 -15.04
C PRO A 213 -11.74 -8.31 -14.85
N THR A 214 -13.01 -8.33 -15.28
CA THR A 214 -13.95 -7.21 -15.12
C THR A 214 -15.04 -7.48 -14.11
N ASN A 215 -15.21 -8.74 -13.69
CA ASN A 215 -16.22 -9.17 -12.74
C ASN A 215 -15.62 -10.22 -11.81
N THR A 216 -14.78 -9.75 -10.89
CA THR A 216 -14.11 -10.55 -9.86
C THR A 216 -14.84 -10.38 -8.54
N ARG A 217 -15.16 -11.48 -7.86
CA ARG A 217 -15.74 -11.50 -6.52
C ARG A 217 -14.79 -12.13 -5.51
N ILE A 218 -14.88 -11.71 -4.25
CA ILE A 218 -14.12 -12.30 -3.16
C ILE A 218 -14.85 -13.56 -2.67
N ILE A 219 -14.12 -14.67 -2.58
CA ILE A 219 -14.60 -15.93 -1.98
C ILE A 219 -14.16 -16.03 -0.51
N ALA A 220 -12.90 -15.68 -0.25
CA ALA A 220 -12.31 -15.63 1.10
C ALA A 220 -11.24 -14.54 1.16
N PHE A 221 -10.98 -14.02 2.35
CA PHE A 221 -10.02 -12.94 2.60
C PHE A 221 -9.47 -12.97 4.03
#